data_AF-A0A933TJV1-F1
#
_entry.id   AF-A0A933TJV1-F1
#
_cell.length_a   1.000
_cell.length_b   1.000
_cell.length_c   1.000
_cell.angle_alpha   90.00
_cell.angle_beta   90.00
_cell.angle_gamma   90.00
#
_symmetry.space_group_name_H-M   'P 1'
#
loop_
_entity.id
_entity.type
_entity.pdbx_description
1 polymer ?
#
loop_
_entity_poly.entity_id
_entity_poly.type
_entity_poly.pdbx_seq_one_letter_code
_entity_poly.pdbx_strand_id
1 'polypeptide(L)'
;MASEAQLQSFTCIVCAEGVDVRMSAECNWCDGRYHLNQRNDIEAKDCGEVWIDEQYLALQFACLNCLTGPAAASRGIEPAPTRKREAAPRQRRYRKRA
;
A
#
# COMPACT_ATOMS: atom_id res chain seq x y z
N MET A 1 -2.19 -41.00 -3.99
CA MET A 1 -3.23 -40.34 -3.18
C MET A 1 -3.35 -38.92 -3.69
N ALA A 2 -4.58 -38.50 -3.97
CA ALA A 2 -5.01 -37.21 -4.54
C ALA A 2 -4.22 -36.02 -3.96
N SER A 3 -3.86 -35.01 -4.75
CA SER A 3 -4.83 -34.18 -5.46
C SER A 3 -4.25 -33.54 -6.70
N GLU A 4 -5.11 -33.46 -7.71
CA GLU A 4 -5.02 -32.52 -8.82
C GLU A 4 -4.47 -31.20 -8.28
N ALA A 5 -3.32 -30.75 -8.81
CA ALA A 5 -2.93 -29.35 -8.68
C ALA A 5 -4.08 -28.56 -9.31
N GLN A 6 -5.03 -28.15 -8.48
CA GLN A 6 -6.23 -27.47 -8.91
C GLN A 6 -5.77 -26.26 -9.70
N LEU A 7 -5.97 -26.32 -11.02
CA LEU A 7 -5.79 -25.20 -11.94
C LEU A 7 -6.89 -24.17 -11.62
N GLN A 8 -6.81 -23.59 -10.43
CA GLN A 8 -7.57 -22.41 -10.13
C GLN A 8 -6.86 -21.28 -10.90
N SER A 9 -7.48 -20.85 -11.99
CA SER A 9 -7.03 -19.69 -12.73
C SER A 9 -7.95 -18.54 -12.38
N PHE A 10 -7.39 -17.45 -11.89
CA PHE A 10 -8.12 -16.20 -11.69
C PHE A 10 -8.02 -15.33 -12.95
N THR A 11 -8.92 -14.37 -13.09
CA THR A 11 -8.81 -13.34 -14.12
C THR A 11 -8.18 -12.10 -13.50
N CYS A 12 -7.06 -11.66 -14.06
CA CYS A 12 -6.43 -10.41 -13.62
C CYS A 12 -7.29 -9.22 -14.05
N ILE A 13 -7.63 -8.35 -13.11
CA ILE A 13 -8.51 -7.20 -13.39
C ILE A 13 -7.78 -6.09 -14.20
N VAL A 14 -6.44 -6.04 -14.15
CA VAL A 14 -5.65 -5.04 -14.89
C VAL A 14 -5.51 -5.39 -16.38
N CYS A 15 -5.11 -6.62 -16.69
CA CYS A 15 -4.84 -7.04 -18.07
C CYS A 15 -5.93 -7.94 -18.67
N ALA A 16 -6.94 -8.35 -17.90
CA ALA A 16 -8.00 -9.27 -18.28
C ALA A 16 -7.54 -10.69 -18.72
N GLU A 17 -6.26 -11.02 -18.53
CA GLU A 17 -5.72 -12.34 -18.82
C GLU A 17 -5.90 -13.32 -17.64
N GLY A 18 -5.89 -14.61 -17.95
CA GLY A 18 -5.85 -15.67 -16.93
C GLY A 18 -4.52 -15.68 -16.18
N VAL A 19 -4.58 -15.89 -14.88
CA VAL A 19 -3.42 -16.04 -13.99
C VAL A 19 -3.57 -17.30 -13.15
N ASP A 20 -2.51 -18.10 -13.07
CA ASP A 20 -2.43 -19.24 -12.16
C ASP A 20 -2.42 -18.77 -10.70
N VAL A 21 -3.07 -19.48 -9.78
CA VAL A 21 -3.07 -19.11 -8.35
C VAL A 21 -1.67 -18.83 -7.82
N ARG A 22 -0.68 -19.64 -8.21
CA ARG A 22 0.70 -19.54 -7.71
C ARG A 22 1.44 -18.30 -8.22
N MET A 23 0.98 -17.71 -9.32
CA MET A 23 1.52 -16.48 -9.90
C MET A 23 0.53 -15.32 -9.76
N SER A 24 -0.40 -15.43 -8.82
CA SER A 24 -1.40 -14.41 -8.52
C SER A 24 -1.23 -13.86 -7.10
N ALA A 25 -1.57 -12.59 -6.91
CA ALA A 25 -1.65 -11.96 -5.60
C ALA A 25 -2.93 -11.14 -5.43
N GLU A 26 -3.35 -10.97 -4.19
CA GLU A 26 -4.49 -10.14 -3.80
C GLU A 26 -4.04 -8.73 -3.47
N CYS A 27 -4.68 -7.74 -4.09
CA CYS A 27 -4.41 -6.34 -3.79
C CYS A 27 -5.00 -5.97 -2.44
N ASN A 28 -4.17 -5.46 -1.51
CA ASN A 28 -4.58 -5.06 -0.15
C ASN A 28 -5.62 -3.93 -0.10
N TRP A 29 -5.98 -3.35 -1.24
CA TRP A 29 -6.83 -2.17 -1.35
C TRP A 29 -8.15 -2.39 -2.07
N CYS A 30 -8.23 -3.41 -2.94
CA CYS A 30 -9.45 -3.71 -3.69
C CYS A 30 -9.79 -5.20 -3.66
N ASP A 31 -8.98 -6.01 -2.97
CA ASP A 31 -9.13 -7.46 -2.79
C ASP A 31 -9.24 -8.26 -4.10
N GLY A 32 -8.92 -7.62 -5.23
CA GLY A 32 -8.86 -8.27 -6.54
C GLY A 32 -7.62 -9.15 -6.70
N ARG A 33 -7.69 -10.11 -7.63
CA ARG A 33 -6.57 -10.99 -8.02
C ARG A 33 -5.82 -10.43 -9.23
N TYR A 34 -4.50 -10.45 -9.19
CA TYR A 34 -3.62 -9.86 -10.22
C TYR A 34 -2.38 -10.71 -10.47
N HIS A 35 -1.75 -10.55 -11.64
CA HIS A 35 -0.44 -11.14 -11.91
C HIS A 35 0.62 -10.54 -10.99
N LEU A 36 1.27 -11.43 -10.25
CA LEU A 36 2.47 -11.12 -9.48
C LEU A 36 3.48 -12.25 -9.67
N ASN A 37 4.62 -11.88 -10.22
CA ASN A 37 5.76 -12.76 -10.34
C ASN A 37 6.50 -12.84 -9.00
N GLN A 38 6.36 -13.98 -8.32
CA GLN A 38 7.06 -14.21 -7.05
C GLN A 38 8.55 -14.55 -7.23
N ARG A 39 9.00 -14.70 -8.48
CA ARG A 39 10.34 -15.17 -8.86
C ARG A 39 11.00 -14.20 -9.83
N ASN A 40 12.07 -13.55 -9.39
CA ASN A 40 12.82 -12.61 -10.23
C ASN A 40 13.63 -13.29 -11.35
N ASP A 41 13.78 -14.62 -11.32
CA ASP A 41 14.56 -15.39 -12.29
C ASP A 41 13.75 -15.82 -13.53
N ILE A 42 12.44 -15.60 -13.53
CA ILE A 42 11.54 -15.96 -14.62
C ILE A 42 10.95 -14.67 -15.20
N GLU A 43 10.97 -14.53 -16.52
CA GLU A 43 10.20 -13.48 -17.19
C GLU A 43 8.71 -13.78 -17.08
N ALA A 44 8.01 -13.01 -16.26
CA ALA A 44 6.56 -13.03 -16.16
C ALA A 44 6.02 -11.60 -16.07
N LYS A 45 4.70 -11.44 -16.24
CA LYS A 45 4.04 -10.15 -16.18
C LYS A 45 3.75 -9.77 -14.73
N ASP A 46 3.96 -8.51 -14.40
CA ASP A 46 3.55 -7.91 -13.14
C ASP A 46 2.50 -6.83 -13.39
N CYS A 47 1.33 -6.99 -12.77
CA CYS A 47 0.19 -6.06 -12.91
C CYS A 47 0.02 -5.14 -11.69
N GLY A 48 1.03 -5.10 -10.82
CA GLY A 48 1.07 -4.34 -9.58
C GLY A 48 2.48 -4.21 -9.05
N GLU A 49 2.60 -3.58 -7.88
CA GLU A 49 3.88 -3.41 -7.19
C GLU A 49 3.81 -4.03 -5.79
N VAL A 50 4.96 -4.56 -5.36
CA VAL A 50 5.18 -5.09 -4.02
C VAL A 50 6.19 -4.21 -3.31
N TRP A 51 5.89 -3.80 -2.08
CA TRP A 51 6.82 -3.08 -1.23
C TRP A 51 6.71 -3.54 0.22
N ILE A 52 7.71 -3.20 1.03
CA ILE A 52 7.67 -3.41 2.47
C ILE A 52 7.11 -2.15 3.11
N ASP A 53 6.01 -2.29 3.84
CA ASP A 53 5.51 -1.24 4.70
C ASP A 53 6.41 -1.16 5.94
N GLU A 54 7.16 -0.07 6.09
CA GLU A 54 8.13 0.10 7.16
C GLU A 54 7.48 0.26 8.54
N GLN A 55 6.24 0.74 8.61
CA GLN A 55 5.52 0.95 9.86
C GLN A 55 5.07 -0.39 10.46
N TYR A 56 4.63 -1.30 9.60
CA TYR A 56 4.13 -2.62 10.02
C TYR A 56 5.10 -3.76 9.74
N LEU A 57 6.24 -3.48 9.12
CA LEU A 57 7.24 -4.45 8.66
C LEU A 57 6.61 -5.60 7.86
N ALA A 58 5.63 -5.27 7.04
CA ALA A 58 4.81 -6.23 6.31
C ALA A 58 4.95 -6.05 4.80
N LEU A 59 4.92 -7.17 4.07
CA LEU A 59 4.91 -7.15 2.62
C LEU A 59 3.52 -6.74 2.14
N GLN A 60 3.45 -5.66 1.37
CA GLN A 60 2.22 -5.17 0.78
C GLN A 60 2.24 -5.31 -0.74
N PHE A 61 1.07 -5.57 -1.32
CA PHE A 61 0.87 -5.61 -2.76
C PHE A 61 -0.32 -4.74 -3.13
N ALA A 62 -0.15 -3.90 -4.15
CA ALA A 62 -1.25 -3.19 -4.79
C ALA A 62 -1.16 -3.23 -6.31
N CYS A 63 -2.32 -3.31 -6.95
CA CYS A 63 -2.42 -3.28 -8.40
C CYS A 63 -2.17 -1.87 -8.95
N LEU A 64 -1.72 -1.80 -10.22
CA LEU A 64 -1.43 -0.53 -10.90
C LEU A 64 -2.64 0.41 -10.93
N ASN A 65 -3.86 -0.13 -11.07
CA ASN A 65 -5.09 0.68 -11.05
C ASN A 65 -5.28 1.42 -9.72
N CYS A 66 -4.97 0.79 -8.59
CA CYS A 66 -5.09 1.46 -7.30
C CYS A 66 -3.91 2.38 -6.99
N LEU A 67 -2.72 2.09 -7.53
CA LEU A 67 -1.53 2.94 -7.37
C LEU A 67 -1.59 4.21 -8.24
N THR A 68 -2.19 4.13 -9.44
CA THR A 68 -2.21 5.24 -10.41
C THR A 68 -3.57 5.93 -10.54
N GLY A 69 -4.65 5.28 -10.09
CA GLY A 69 -6.00 5.80 -10.22
C GLY A 69 -6.30 7.01 -9.33
N PRO A 70 -7.47 7.66 -9.51
CA PRO A 70 -7.88 8.81 -8.69
C PRO A 70 -8.02 8.46 -7.20
N ALA A 71 -8.17 7.18 -6.87
CA ALA A 71 -8.15 6.66 -5.50
C ALA A 71 -6.77 6.75 -4.83
N ALA A 72 -5.67 6.77 -5.59
CA ALA A 72 -4.33 6.99 -5.05
C ALA A 72 -4.16 8.41 -4.50
N ALA A 73 -4.71 9.40 -5.23
CA ALA A 73 -4.61 10.81 -4.87
C ALA A 73 -5.35 11.16 -3.57
N SER A 74 -6.43 10.45 -3.23
CA SER A 74 -7.19 10.65 -2.00
C SER A 74 -6.65 9.88 -0.79
N ARG A 75 -5.70 8.96 -0.99
CA ARG A 75 -5.13 8.10 0.06
C ARG A 75 -3.76 8.57 0.56
N GLY A 76 -3.20 9.61 -0.05
CA GLY A 76 -1.99 10.26 0.42
C GLY A 76 -2.26 11.09 1.68
N ILE A 77 -1.84 10.56 2.82
CA ILE A 77 -1.39 11.28 4.03
C ILE A 77 -2.37 12.37 4.50
N GLU A 78 -3.15 12.07 5.55
CA GLU A 78 -3.67 13.16 6.39
C GLU A 78 -2.47 14.02 6.81
N PRO A 79 -2.43 15.32 6.46
CA PRO A 79 -1.32 16.16 6.83
C PRO A 79 -1.22 16.17 8.35
N ALA A 80 -0.04 15.79 8.86
CA ALA A 80 0.25 15.76 10.28
C ALA A 80 -0.31 17.03 10.95
N PRO A 81 -1.03 16.92 12.09
CA PRO A 81 -1.68 18.06 12.70
C PRO A 81 -0.63 19.11 13.02
N THR A 82 -0.70 20.26 12.34
CA THR A 82 0.17 21.40 12.60
C THR A 82 -0.13 21.89 14.01
N ARG A 83 0.67 21.45 14.99
CA ARG A 83 0.65 22.03 16.33
C ARG A 83 1.02 23.50 16.19
N LYS A 84 0.00 24.37 16.23
CA LYS A 84 0.20 25.81 16.40
C LYS A 84 1.08 25.99 17.64
N ARG A 85 2.32 26.44 17.45
CA ARG A 85 3.19 26.89 18.54
C ARG A 85 2.52 28.11 19.18
N GLU A 86 1.74 27.88 20.22
CA GLU A 86 1.22 28.97 21.05
C GLU A 86 2.40 29.69 21.69
N ALA A 87 2.49 31.00 21.44
CA ALA A 87 3.53 31.86 21.96
C ALA A 87 3.42 31.93 23.49
N ALA A 88 4.51 31.55 24.17
CA ALA A 88 4.59 31.57 25.63
C ALA A 88 4.24 32.95 26.20
N PRO A 89 3.44 33.04 27.28
CA PRO A 89 3.10 34.31 27.90
C PRO A 89 4.34 34.98 28.51
N ARG A 90 4.59 36.24 28.14
CA ARG A 90 5.68 37.07 28.69
C ARG A 90 5.54 37.18 30.21
N GLN A 91 6.52 36.65 30.95
CA GLN A 91 6.58 36.76 32.41
C GLN A 91 6.58 38.24 32.84
N ARG A 92 5.60 38.62 33.67
CA ARG A 92 5.53 39.95 34.30
C ARG A 92 6.71 40.10 35.27
N ARG A 93 7.65 41.01 34.95
CA ARG A 93 8.66 41.48 35.90
C ARG A 93 7.98 42.15 37.10
N TYR A 94 8.03 41.52 38.26
CA TYR A 94 7.70 42.19 39.53
C TYR A 94 8.83 43.16 39.88
N ARG A 95 8.53 44.46 39.85
CA ARG A 95 9.42 45.52 40.38
C ARG A 95 9.29 45.49 41.90
N LYS A 96 10.33 45.02 42.61
CA LYS A 96 10.44 45.21 44.06
C LYS A 96 10.51 46.72 44.34
N ARG A 97 9.57 47.21 45.15
CA ARG A 97 9.63 48.56 45.73
C ARG A 97 10.74 48.56 46.79
N ALA A 98 11.62 49.56 46.71
CA ALA A 98 12.50 49.99 47.78
C ALA A 98 11.90 51.24 48.42
#